data_AF-A0A923Q0E3-F1
#
_entry.id   AF-A0A923Q0E3-F1
#
_cell.length_a   1.000
_cell.length_b   1.000
_cell.length_c   1.000
_cell.angle_alpha   90.00
_cell.angle_beta   90.00
_cell.angle_gamma   90.00
#
_symmetry.space_group_name_H-M   'P 1'
#
loop_
_entity.id
_entity.type
_entity.pdbx_description
1 polymer ?
#
loop_
_entity_poly.entity_id
_entity_poly.type
_entity_poly.pdbx_seq_one_letter_code
_entity_poly.pdbx_strand_id
1 'polypeptide(L)'
;MSRIPGSANSGQSCLAACTSTPIPPDLRVPAAYNRGDHTLNETDILKAASSSALKVDKARVITDNDASFDSKIEAIKSAKSGETIRLSYYIYSDDHSSSVFSEELLKAANRGLKVRLMVDFLTNYNLLDLFTLLEGESKGRIQVKLYGRPSAIILRDAIYLTQPCPETNGKIVANTCSDYKWKNLKTDSPDYFAKMFLSGLYGKSAAALQTAIFNGQQIDVASYKNGLATSEQDQKDLKEFFKLLYDSKAHGNVQSKIKVAIAMQMYAAKLNPISNEIYGRLPLQQMGDASAIEWEHISDYDEGFDQNDRWFVELRKCPRDVPDEFDRNNRS
;
A
#
# COMPACT_ATOMS: atom_id res chain seq x y z
N MET A 1 46.63 -37.94 52.70
CA MET A 1 46.48 -38.53 51.36
C MET A 1 45.21 -39.35 51.31
N SER A 2 44.12 -38.80 50.77
CA SER A 2 43.18 -39.55 49.92
C SER A 2 42.14 -38.59 49.36
N ARG A 3 41.87 -38.74 48.07
CA ARG A 3 41.07 -37.87 47.21
C ARG A 3 39.60 -38.28 47.26
N ILE A 4 38.72 -37.29 47.21
CA ILE A 4 37.51 -37.29 46.37
C ILE A 4 37.37 -35.88 45.80
N PRO A 5 37.23 -35.70 44.48
CA PRO A 5 36.46 -34.57 43.98
C PRO A 5 35.37 -35.01 42.98
N GLY A 6 34.16 -34.53 43.27
CA GLY A 6 33.44 -33.58 42.42
C GLY A 6 33.32 -33.90 40.93
N SER A 7 32.12 -34.33 40.55
CA SER A 7 31.58 -34.32 39.19
C SER A 7 31.70 -32.93 38.55
N ALA A 8 32.41 -32.85 37.43
CA ALA A 8 32.28 -31.79 36.44
C ALA A 8 32.19 -32.45 35.05
N ASN A 9 30.99 -32.46 34.49
CA ASN A 9 30.74 -32.99 33.16
C ASN A 9 31.12 -31.92 32.11
N SER A 10 32.04 -32.29 31.23
CA SER A 10 32.20 -31.81 29.85
C SER A 10 30.82 -31.72 29.17
N GLY A 11 30.45 -30.68 28.42
CA GLY A 11 31.19 -30.11 27.31
C GLY A 11 30.82 -30.84 26.01
N GLN A 12 29.70 -30.47 25.36
CA GLN A 12 29.57 -30.28 23.90
C GLN A 12 28.15 -29.90 23.46
N SER A 13 28.17 -28.97 22.50
CA SER A 13 27.13 -28.30 21.72
C SER A 13 25.90 -29.11 21.28
N CYS A 14 24.76 -28.43 21.15
CA CYS A 14 23.89 -28.53 19.96
C CYS A 14 23.07 -27.23 19.75
N LEU A 15 23.30 -26.64 18.57
CA LEU A 15 22.49 -25.70 17.78
C LEU A 15 21.05 -25.47 18.25
N ALA A 16 20.75 -24.24 18.69
CA ALA A 16 19.39 -23.70 18.60
C ALA A 16 19.27 -22.93 17.27
N ALA A 17 18.97 -23.67 16.21
CA ALA A 17 18.44 -23.08 14.99
C ALA A 17 17.05 -22.51 15.34
N CYS A 18 16.84 -21.20 15.13
CA CYS A 18 15.51 -20.63 15.14
C CYS A 18 14.75 -21.18 13.93
N THR A 19 14.08 -22.32 14.09
CA THR A 19 13.07 -22.80 13.16
C THR A 19 11.89 -21.83 13.23
N SER A 20 11.74 -21.01 12.20
CA SER A 20 10.46 -20.39 11.87
C SER A 20 9.51 -21.52 11.51
N THR A 21 8.53 -21.81 12.38
CA THR A 21 7.30 -22.42 11.90
C THR A 21 6.71 -21.45 10.86
N PRO A 22 6.41 -21.90 9.63
CA PRO A 22 5.64 -21.08 8.70
C PRO A 22 4.26 -20.92 9.33
N ILE A 23 3.99 -19.75 9.90
CA ILE A 23 2.63 -19.37 10.22
C ILE A 23 1.91 -19.25 8.87
N PRO A 24 0.78 -19.95 8.67
CA PRO A 24 0.05 -19.89 7.41
C PRO A 24 -0.22 -18.44 6.97
N PRO A 25 -0.27 -18.14 5.66
CA PRO A 25 -0.51 -16.78 5.14
C PRO A 25 -1.91 -16.25 5.47
N ASP A 26 -2.82 -17.12 5.94
CA ASP A 26 -4.17 -16.76 6.28
C ASP A 26 -4.21 -16.28 7.75
N LEU A 27 -4.77 -15.08 7.96
CA LEU A 27 -4.92 -14.34 9.23
C LEU A 27 -3.74 -13.50 9.72
N ARG A 28 -3.12 -12.70 8.85
CA ARG A 28 -2.73 -11.34 9.27
C ARG A 28 -3.82 -10.36 8.87
N VAL A 29 -4.97 -10.47 9.50
CA VAL A 29 -5.82 -9.29 9.66
C VAL A 29 -5.09 -8.43 10.69
N PRO A 30 -4.58 -7.23 10.34
CA PRO A 30 -3.99 -6.35 11.35
C PRO A 30 -5.02 -6.18 12.46
N ALA A 31 -4.61 -6.27 13.73
CA ALA A 31 -5.52 -6.15 14.87
C ALA A 31 -6.39 -4.87 14.81
N ALA A 32 -5.95 -3.85 14.06
CA ALA A 32 -6.69 -2.63 13.75
C ALA A 32 -8.00 -2.84 12.96
N TYR A 33 -8.23 -4.00 12.32
CA TYR A 33 -9.42 -4.25 11.48
C TYR A 33 -10.53 -5.02 12.18
N ASN A 34 -10.32 -5.56 13.38
CA ASN A 34 -11.40 -6.16 14.16
C ASN A 34 -12.20 -5.06 14.87
N ARG A 35 -13.27 -4.56 14.23
CA ARG A 35 -14.28 -3.66 14.84
C ARG A 35 -15.12 -4.32 15.95
N GLY A 36 -14.65 -5.43 16.53
CA GLY A 36 -15.23 -6.01 17.73
C GLY A 36 -14.58 -5.42 18.97
N ASP A 37 -15.29 -5.42 20.10
CA ASP A 37 -14.79 -5.01 21.43
C ASP A 37 -13.74 -6.02 21.97
N HIS A 38 -12.67 -6.24 21.22
CA HIS A 38 -11.55 -7.06 21.60
C HIS A 38 -10.49 -6.18 22.25
N THR A 39 -10.54 -6.12 23.57
CA THR A 39 -9.43 -5.62 24.37
C THR A 39 -8.24 -6.57 24.21
N LEU A 40 -7.17 -6.10 23.55
CA LEU A 40 -5.92 -6.82 23.44
C LEU A 40 -5.34 -7.04 24.85
N ASN A 41 -5.19 -8.30 25.26
CA ASN A 41 -4.51 -8.62 26.52
C ASN A 41 -3.01 -8.86 26.29
N GLU A 42 -2.25 -8.90 27.38
CA GLU A 42 -0.79 -9.09 27.33
C GLU A 42 -0.38 -10.40 26.63
N THR A 43 -1.20 -11.45 26.72
CA THR A 43 -0.94 -12.73 26.03
C THR A 43 -1.05 -12.58 24.52
N ASP A 44 -2.06 -11.85 24.04
CA ASP A 44 -2.24 -11.56 22.62
C ASP A 44 -1.09 -10.71 22.08
N ILE A 45 -0.67 -9.70 22.86
CA ILE A 45 0.46 -8.84 22.53
C ILE A 45 1.76 -9.66 22.44
N LEU A 46 2.06 -10.49 23.44
CA LEU A 46 3.26 -11.33 23.45
C LEU A 46 3.28 -12.36 22.32
N LYS A 47 2.11 -12.89 21.95
CA LYS A 47 1.97 -13.82 20.82
C LYS A 47 2.16 -13.13 19.46
N ALA A 48 1.75 -11.87 19.32
CA ALA A 48 1.90 -11.09 18.11
C ALA A 48 3.24 -10.34 18.02
N ALA A 49 3.94 -10.15 19.14
CA ALA A 49 5.19 -9.41 19.20
C ALA A 49 6.29 -10.12 18.39
N SER A 50 6.86 -9.38 17.43
CA SER A 50 8.02 -9.83 16.66
C SER A 50 9.34 -9.68 17.42
N SER A 51 9.30 -9.30 18.69
CA SER A 51 10.48 -9.11 19.55
C SER A 51 10.18 -9.42 21.01
N SER A 52 11.22 -9.77 21.76
CA SER A 52 11.15 -9.89 23.21
C SER A 52 10.78 -8.56 23.88
N ALA A 53 10.31 -8.63 25.13
CA ALA A 53 10.03 -7.45 25.94
C ALA A 53 11.21 -6.47 25.96
N LEU A 54 10.94 -5.20 25.63
CA LEU A 54 11.95 -4.15 25.67
C LEU A 54 12.18 -3.73 27.12
N LYS A 55 13.34 -4.08 27.68
CA LYS A 55 13.75 -3.60 29.00
C LYS A 55 14.18 -2.13 28.89
N VAL A 56 13.27 -1.23 29.25
CA VAL A 56 13.53 0.22 29.23
C VAL A 56 14.40 0.59 30.43
N ASP A 57 15.62 1.07 30.18
CA ASP A 57 16.51 1.62 31.23
C ASP A 57 16.22 3.11 31.48
N LYS A 58 16.07 3.88 30.39
CA LYS A 58 15.78 5.32 30.42
C LYS A 58 14.84 5.68 29.28
N ALA A 59 13.93 6.62 29.54
CA ALA A 59 13.06 7.21 28.55
C ALA A 59 13.04 8.74 28.73
N ARG A 60 12.89 9.46 27.62
CA ARG A 60 12.70 10.91 27.60
C ARG A 60 11.54 11.22 26.67
N VAL A 61 10.59 12.01 27.15
CA VAL A 61 9.51 12.56 26.33
C VAL A 61 9.98 13.90 25.77
N ILE A 62 9.83 14.07 24.46
CA ILE A 62 10.10 15.33 23.76
C ILE A 62 8.77 15.76 23.17
N THR A 63 8.26 16.92 23.59
CA THR A 63 6.95 17.44 23.17
C THR A 63 7.05 18.55 22.14
N ASP A 64 8.27 19.01 21.87
CA ASP A 64 8.56 20.06 20.90
C ASP A 64 9.12 19.44 19.61
N ASN A 65 8.62 19.90 18.47
CA ASN A 65 8.95 19.31 17.17
C ASN A 65 10.40 19.59 16.75
N ASP A 66 10.90 20.80 17.01
CA ASP A 66 12.27 21.19 16.67
C ASP A 66 13.26 20.43 17.54
N ALA A 67 13.02 20.38 18.85
CA ALA A 67 13.83 19.59 19.78
C ALA A 67 13.80 18.08 19.44
N SER A 68 12.68 17.58 18.92
CA SER A 68 12.56 16.19 18.45
C SER A 68 13.41 15.96 17.21
N PHE A 69 13.35 16.87 16.23
CA PHE A 69 14.17 16.82 15.03
C PHE A 69 15.67 16.90 15.36
N ASP A 70 16.08 17.86 16.18
CA ASP A 70 17.46 18.02 16.62
C ASP A 70 17.98 16.76 17.33
N SER A 71 17.17 16.17 18.22
CA SER A 71 17.54 14.92 18.88
C SER A 71 17.75 13.76 17.90
N LYS A 72 17.03 13.72 16.77
CA LYS A 72 17.24 12.71 15.72
C LYS A 72 18.57 12.96 15.00
N ILE A 73 18.86 14.22 14.67
CA ILE A 73 20.12 14.61 14.02
C ILE A 73 21.32 14.30 14.93
N GLU A 74 21.25 14.62 16.21
CA GLU A 74 22.30 14.29 17.19
C GLU A 74 22.52 12.78 17.31
N ALA A 75 21.46 11.98 17.29
CA ALA A 75 21.57 10.54 17.30
C ALA A 75 22.32 10.01 16.05
N ILE A 76 21.99 10.54 14.86
CA ILE A 76 22.70 10.17 13.62
C ILE A 76 24.17 10.57 13.69
N LYS A 77 24.47 11.79 14.16
CA LYS A 77 25.84 12.30 14.28
C LYS A 77 26.68 11.52 15.29
N SER A 78 26.07 11.10 16.41
CA SER A 78 26.77 10.42 17.50
C SER A 78 27.04 8.93 17.23
N ALA A 79 26.26 8.30 16.34
CA ALA A 79 26.40 6.89 15.98
C ALA A 79 27.78 6.58 15.36
N LYS A 80 28.29 5.38 15.63
CA LYS A 80 29.67 4.98 15.34
C LYS A 80 29.78 4.09 14.11
N SER A 81 30.94 4.11 13.46
CA SER A 81 31.24 3.25 12.31
C SER A 81 30.99 1.78 12.65
N GLY A 82 30.40 1.03 11.70
CA GLY A 82 29.97 -0.35 11.89
C GLY A 82 28.60 -0.52 12.57
N GLU A 83 28.00 0.55 13.12
CA GLU A 83 26.63 0.52 13.64
C GLU A 83 25.59 0.65 12.51
N THR A 84 24.35 0.31 12.84
CA THR A 84 23.21 0.40 11.91
C THR A 84 22.18 1.37 12.46
N ILE A 85 21.77 2.33 11.63
CA ILE A 85 20.63 3.21 11.87
C ILE A 85 19.42 2.57 11.17
N ARG A 86 18.35 2.31 11.91
CA ARG A 86 17.09 1.75 11.38
C ARG A 86 15.99 2.79 11.57
N LEU A 87 15.26 3.09 10.50
CA LEU A 87 14.27 4.15 10.45
C LEU A 87 12.99 3.62 9.81
N SER A 88 11.85 4.01 10.37
CA SER A 88 10.53 3.83 9.75
C SER A 88 9.88 5.20 9.69
N TYR A 89 9.67 5.72 8.49
CA TYR A 89 9.07 7.03 8.26
C TYR A 89 7.78 6.89 7.47
N TYR A 90 6.74 7.57 7.95
CA TYR A 90 5.48 7.64 7.24
C TYR A 90 5.52 8.71 6.14
N ILE A 91 6.04 9.90 6.44
CA ILE A 91 6.15 11.02 5.49
C ILE A 91 7.60 11.44 5.34
N TYR A 92 8.06 11.50 4.09
CA TYR A 92 9.26 12.19 3.63
C TYR A 92 8.78 13.25 2.64
N SER A 93 9.36 14.45 2.68
CA SER A 93 8.90 15.56 1.83
C SER A 93 10.08 16.21 1.11
N ASP A 94 9.78 16.98 0.06
CA ASP A 94 10.74 17.89 -0.54
C ASP A 94 10.77 19.20 0.29
N ASP A 95 11.34 19.10 1.48
CA ASP A 95 11.48 20.21 2.42
C ASP A 95 12.89 20.29 3.04
N HIS A 96 13.11 21.39 3.76
CA HIS A 96 14.39 21.64 4.42
C HIS A 96 14.75 20.55 5.43
N SER A 97 13.79 20.10 6.24
CA SER A 97 14.01 19.09 7.28
C SER A 97 14.45 17.75 6.69
N SER A 98 13.77 17.30 5.64
CA SER A 98 14.08 16.05 4.92
C SER A 98 15.42 16.15 4.18
N SER A 99 15.76 17.33 3.65
CA SER A 99 17.06 17.60 3.03
C SER A 99 18.21 17.49 4.03
N VAL A 100 18.10 18.17 5.18
CA VAL A 100 19.11 18.09 6.26
C VAL A 100 19.20 16.66 6.78
N PHE A 101 18.07 15.98 6.97
CA PHE A 101 18.04 14.60 7.43
C PHE A 101 18.74 13.65 6.43
N SER A 102 18.45 13.78 5.13
CA SER A 102 19.12 13.04 4.05
C SER A 102 20.63 13.25 4.05
N GLU A 103 21.08 14.51 4.17
CA GLU A 103 22.49 14.86 4.18
C GLU A 103 23.22 14.22 5.37
N GLU A 104 22.63 14.25 6.56
CA GLU A 104 23.21 13.64 7.76
C GLU A 104 23.25 12.11 7.68
N LEU A 105 22.28 11.47 7.03
CA LEU A 105 22.32 10.04 6.74
C LEU A 105 23.44 9.69 5.73
N LEU A 106 23.64 10.50 4.69
CA LEU A 106 24.76 10.32 3.76
C LEU A 106 26.12 10.50 4.47
N LYS A 107 26.25 11.52 5.32
CA LYS A 107 27.45 11.71 6.15
C LYS A 107 27.66 10.49 7.06
N ALA A 108 26.61 9.95 7.67
CA ALA A 108 26.72 8.74 8.49
C ALA A 108 27.16 7.52 7.67
N ALA A 109 26.56 7.30 6.50
CA ALA A 109 26.97 6.24 5.60
C ALA A 109 28.45 6.37 5.18
N ASN A 110 28.91 7.59 4.89
CA ASN A 110 30.31 7.88 4.57
C ASN A 110 31.27 7.61 5.73
N ARG A 111 30.81 7.76 6.98
CA ARG A 111 31.56 7.35 8.18
C ARG A 111 31.61 5.83 8.39
N GLY A 112 30.92 5.04 7.57
CA GLY A 112 30.91 3.58 7.64
C GLY A 112 29.71 2.98 8.38
N LEU A 113 28.65 3.76 8.61
CA LEU A 113 27.39 3.24 9.13
C LEU A 113 26.55 2.57 8.03
N LYS A 114 25.69 1.63 8.43
CA LYS A 114 24.61 1.12 7.59
C LYS A 114 23.33 1.87 7.94
N VAL A 115 22.52 2.23 6.94
CA VAL A 115 21.20 2.83 7.15
C VAL A 115 20.16 1.93 6.48
N ARG A 116 19.10 1.63 7.22
CA ARG A 116 17.91 0.93 6.74
C ARG A 116 16.72 1.86 6.92
N LEU A 117 16.22 2.40 5.82
CA LEU A 117 15.08 3.31 5.79
C LEU A 117 13.88 2.58 5.22
N MET A 118 12.83 2.39 6.02
CA MET A 118 11.53 1.96 5.54
C MET A 118 10.62 3.18 5.43
N VAL A 119 10.03 3.37 4.26
CA VAL A 119 9.10 4.46 3.96
C VAL A 119 7.80 3.90 3.39
N ASP A 120 6.69 4.60 3.62
CA ASP A 120 5.41 4.24 3.02
C ASP A 120 5.43 4.50 1.50
N PHE A 121 4.92 3.55 0.70
CA PHE A 121 4.93 3.64 -0.75
C PHE A 121 3.97 4.71 -1.27
N LEU A 122 2.79 4.84 -0.68
CA LEU A 122 1.74 5.72 -1.17
C LEU A 122 2.13 7.19 -0.97
N THR A 123 2.66 7.54 0.20
CA THR A 123 3.03 8.92 0.51
C THR A 123 4.37 9.36 -0.09
N ASN A 124 5.26 8.42 -0.44
CA ASN A 124 6.63 8.73 -0.89
C ASN A 124 6.93 8.30 -2.34
N TYR A 125 5.93 7.92 -3.14
CA TYR A 125 6.13 7.47 -4.52
C TYR A 125 6.80 8.54 -5.42
N ASN A 126 6.50 9.81 -5.19
CA ASN A 126 7.11 10.93 -5.90
C ASN A 126 8.60 11.14 -5.55
N LEU A 127 9.13 10.49 -4.51
CA LEU A 127 10.51 10.63 -4.04
C LEU A 127 11.41 9.43 -4.40
N LEU A 128 10.96 8.55 -5.29
CA LEU A 128 11.75 7.38 -5.71
C LEU A 128 13.12 7.76 -6.29
N ASP A 129 13.21 8.89 -6.99
CA ASP A 129 14.49 9.38 -7.53
C ASP A 129 15.44 9.81 -6.41
N LEU A 130 14.92 10.50 -5.38
CA LEU A 130 15.71 10.87 -4.19
C LEU A 130 16.22 9.61 -3.47
N PHE A 131 15.37 8.62 -3.26
CA PHE A 131 15.79 7.37 -2.61
C PHE A 131 16.83 6.62 -3.43
N THR A 132 16.67 6.56 -4.75
CA THR A 132 17.65 5.97 -5.67
C THR A 132 18.99 6.71 -5.58
N LEU A 133 18.97 8.04 -5.50
CA LEU A 133 20.16 8.86 -5.30
C LEU A 133 20.84 8.52 -3.96
N LEU A 134 20.07 8.44 -2.86
CA LEU A 134 20.64 8.10 -1.54
C LEU A 134 21.29 6.72 -1.52
N GLU A 135 20.66 5.71 -2.12
CA GLU A 135 21.25 4.38 -2.25
C GLU A 135 22.53 4.40 -3.11
N GLY A 136 22.51 5.13 -4.23
CA GLY A 136 23.65 5.28 -5.14
C GLY A 136 24.84 5.99 -4.49
N GLU A 137 24.63 7.20 -3.98
CA GLU A 137 25.68 8.04 -3.35
C GLU A 137 26.30 7.36 -2.13
N SER A 138 25.51 6.61 -1.36
CA SER A 138 26.00 5.86 -0.21
C SER A 138 26.70 4.54 -0.57
N LYS A 139 26.75 4.17 -1.86
CA LYS A 139 27.28 2.89 -2.37
C LYS A 139 26.60 1.69 -1.70
N GLY A 140 25.27 1.77 -1.56
CA GLY A 140 24.43 0.73 -0.97
C GLY A 140 24.49 0.62 0.56
N ARG A 141 25.15 1.56 1.24
CA ARG A 141 25.14 1.61 2.72
C ARG A 141 23.82 2.13 3.26
N ILE A 142 23.17 3.05 2.56
CA ILE A 142 21.76 3.37 2.74
C ILE A 142 20.97 2.39 1.86
N GLN A 143 19.98 1.76 2.46
CA GLN A 143 19.02 0.91 1.76
C GLN A 143 17.62 1.36 2.11
N VAL A 144 16.80 1.59 1.09
CA VAL A 144 15.43 2.06 1.19
C VAL A 144 14.47 0.92 0.85
N LYS A 145 13.46 0.71 1.68
CA LYS A 145 12.36 -0.23 1.43
C LYS A 145 11.05 0.51 1.49
N LEU A 146 10.18 0.18 0.54
CA LEU A 146 8.85 0.74 0.43
C LEU A 146 7.86 -0.25 1.04
N TYR A 147 7.14 0.20 2.06
CA TYR A 147 6.02 -0.52 2.68
C TYR A 147 4.71 -0.18 1.96
N GLY A 148 3.74 -1.10 1.93
CA GLY A 148 2.43 -0.79 1.32
C GLY A 148 2.42 -0.67 -0.20
N ARG A 149 3.28 -1.45 -0.90
CA ARG A 149 3.24 -1.53 -2.37
C ARG A 149 1.84 -1.95 -2.88
N PRO A 150 1.47 -1.60 -4.13
CA PRO A 150 0.14 -1.89 -4.66
C PRO A 150 -0.19 -3.37 -4.51
N SER A 151 -1.35 -3.67 -3.94
CA SER A 151 -1.82 -5.04 -3.80
C SER A 151 -2.13 -5.65 -5.18
N ALA A 152 -2.22 -6.98 -5.25
CA ALA A 152 -2.62 -7.66 -6.47
C ALA A 152 -4.00 -7.21 -6.97
N ILE A 153 -4.88 -6.76 -6.05
CA ILE A 153 -6.21 -6.24 -6.36
C ILE A 153 -6.11 -4.88 -7.07
N ILE A 154 -5.30 -3.96 -6.53
CA ILE A 154 -5.08 -2.65 -7.18
C ILE A 154 -4.41 -2.83 -8.55
N LEU A 155 -3.45 -3.75 -8.65
CA LEU A 155 -2.81 -4.07 -9.94
C LEU A 155 -3.81 -4.60 -10.97
N ARG A 156 -4.65 -5.54 -10.57
CA ARG A 156 -5.72 -6.12 -11.38
C ARG A 156 -6.70 -5.03 -11.86
N ASP A 157 -7.11 -4.14 -10.96
CA ASP A 157 -8.05 -3.07 -11.27
C ASP A 157 -7.42 -2.02 -12.19
N ALA A 158 -6.14 -1.68 -12.01
CA ALA A 158 -5.42 -0.80 -12.93
C ALA A 158 -5.38 -1.36 -14.35
N ILE A 159 -5.16 -2.68 -14.50
CA ILE A 159 -5.22 -3.35 -15.82
C ILE A 159 -6.63 -3.25 -16.39
N TYR A 160 -7.65 -3.55 -15.58
CA TYR A 160 -9.05 -3.45 -16.00
C TYR A 160 -9.44 -2.05 -16.50
N LEU A 161 -9.06 -1.03 -15.73
CA LEU A 161 -9.34 0.39 -15.98
C LEU A 161 -8.59 0.95 -17.19
N THR A 162 -7.63 0.21 -17.74
CA THR A 162 -6.82 0.64 -18.88
C THR A 162 -6.94 -0.28 -20.09
N GLN A 163 -7.67 -1.39 -19.98
CA GLN A 163 -7.92 -2.30 -21.10
C GLN A 163 -9.05 -1.78 -22.01
N PRO A 164 -8.99 -1.97 -23.33
CA PRO A 164 -10.09 -1.61 -24.23
C PRO A 164 -11.28 -2.59 -24.13
N CYS A 165 -12.47 -2.10 -24.48
CA CYS A 165 -13.64 -2.94 -24.72
C CYS A 165 -13.55 -3.62 -26.10
N PRO A 166 -14.18 -4.79 -26.31
CA PRO A 166 -14.23 -5.39 -27.63
C PRO A 166 -15.13 -4.58 -28.57
N GLU A 167 -14.87 -4.63 -29.87
CA GLU A 167 -15.83 -4.17 -30.86
C GLU A 167 -17.11 -5.03 -30.76
N THR A 168 -18.28 -4.38 -30.68
CA THR A 168 -19.55 -5.10 -30.51
C THR A 168 -20.42 -4.92 -31.76
N ASN A 169 -20.60 -6.00 -32.50
CA ASN A 169 -21.53 -6.07 -33.63
C ASN A 169 -22.76 -6.89 -33.20
N GLY A 170 -23.73 -6.26 -32.53
CA GLY A 170 -24.97 -6.94 -32.13
C GLY A 170 -25.67 -6.33 -30.92
N LYS A 171 -26.60 -7.10 -30.32
CA LYS A 171 -27.37 -6.68 -29.15
C LYS A 171 -26.45 -6.64 -27.92
N ILE A 172 -26.09 -5.45 -27.48
CA ILE A 172 -25.29 -5.22 -26.28
C ILE A 172 -26.11 -5.61 -25.05
N VAL A 173 -25.59 -6.55 -24.26
CA VAL A 173 -26.07 -6.85 -22.91
C VAL A 173 -25.23 -6.08 -21.89
N ALA A 174 -25.78 -5.90 -20.69
CA ALA A 174 -25.24 -5.00 -19.67
C ALA A 174 -23.77 -5.22 -19.30
N ASN A 175 -23.22 -6.42 -19.45
CA ASN A 175 -21.88 -6.80 -18.98
C ASN A 175 -20.95 -7.26 -20.11
N THR A 176 -21.28 -6.98 -21.37
CA THR A 176 -20.51 -7.49 -22.52
C THR A 176 -19.03 -7.10 -22.45
N CYS A 177 -18.73 -5.82 -22.19
CA CYS A 177 -17.35 -5.35 -22.08
C CYS A 177 -16.67 -5.87 -20.80
N SER A 178 -17.34 -5.83 -19.66
CA SER A 178 -16.74 -6.27 -18.39
C SER A 178 -16.37 -7.74 -18.42
N ASP A 179 -17.27 -8.60 -18.93
CA ASP A 179 -17.02 -10.04 -19.06
C ASP A 179 -15.83 -10.31 -20.00
N TYR A 180 -15.73 -9.56 -21.10
CA TYR A 180 -14.58 -9.64 -22.00
C TYR A 180 -13.28 -9.24 -21.31
N LYS A 181 -13.27 -8.12 -20.59
CA LYS A 181 -12.08 -7.63 -19.88
C LYS A 181 -11.63 -8.65 -18.84
N TRP A 182 -12.53 -9.10 -17.96
CA TRP A 182 -12.23 -10.08 -16.92
C TRP A 182 -11.72 -11.41 -17.49
N LYS A 183 -12.32 -11.89 -18.58
CA LYS A 183 -11.87 -13.12 -19.25
C LYS A 183 -10.46 -13.02 -19.83
N ASN A 184 -10.05 -11.83 -20.26
CA ASN A 184 -8.76 -11.60 -20.94
C ASN A 184 -7.73 -10.89 -20.05
N LEU A 185 -8.01 -10.72 -18.76
CA LEU A 185 -7.16 -9.97 -17.85
C LEU A 185 -5.89 -10.77 -17.53
N LYS A 186 -4.72 -10.15 -17.72
CA LYS A 186 -3.40 -10.77 -17.49
C LYS A 186 -2.67 -10.01 -16.37
N THR A 187 -2.71 -10.53 -15.16
CA THR A 187 -2.14 -9.88 -13.97
C THR A 187 -0.61 -9.89 -13.92
N ASP A 188 0.02 -10.87 -14.57
CA ASP A 188 1.45 -11.14 -14.39
C ASP A 188 2.36 -10.14 -15.11
N SER A 189 1.80 -9.37 -16.04
CA SER A 189 2.55 -8.36 -16.81
C SER A 189 1.66 -7.17 -17.15
N PRO A 190 1.60 -6.15 -16.27
CA PRO A 190 0.87 -4.93 -16.54
C PRO A 190 1.43 -4.26 -17.79
N ASP A 191 0.55 -3.86 -18.69
CA ASP A 191 0.94 -3.15 -19.90
C ASP A 191 1.38 -1.70 -19.60
N TYR A 192 1.71 -0.96 -20.66
CA TYR A 192 2.16 0.41 -20.54
C TYR A 192 1.12 1.32 -19.86
N PHE A 193 -0.16 1.19 -20.21
CA PHE A 193 -1.20 2.06 -19.69
C PHE A 193 -1.55 1.70 -18.25
N ALA A 194 -1.57 0.43 -17.87
CA ALA A 194 -1.73 0.00 -16.48
C ALA A 194 -0.59 0.54 -15.59
N LYS A 195 0.66 0.49 -16.07
CA LYS A 195 1.81 1.10 -15.37
C LYS A 195 1.66 2.61 -15.27
N MET A 196 1.28 3.28 -16.36
CA MET A 196 1.05 4.73 -16.38
C MET A 196 -0.09 5.15 -15.45
N PHE A 197 -1.15 4.34 -15.36
CA PHE A 197 -2.25 4.54 -14.42
C PHE A 197 -1.75 4.47 -12.98
N LEU A 198 -1.00 3.42 -12.61
CA LEU A 198 -0.43 3.29 -11.27
C LEU A 198 0.54 4.43 -10.95
N SER A 199 1.44 4.78 -11.88
CA SER A 199 2.32 5.94 -11.72
C SER A 199 1.55 7.25 -11.58
N GLY A 200 0.44 7.41 -12.30
CA GLY A 200 -0.44 8.56 -12.17
C GLY A 200 -1.17 8.60 -10.82
N LEU A 201 -1.65 7.45 -10.35
CA LEU A 201 -2.33 7.31 -9.06
C LEU A 201 -1.39 7.66 -7.91
N TYR A 202 -0.27 6.94 -7.79
CA TYR A 202 0.67 7.12 -6.69
C TYR A 202 1.52 8.39 -6.82
N GLY A 203 1.77 8.85 -8.05
CA GLY A 203 2.44 10.13 -8.32
C GLY A 203 1.51 11.35 -8.31
N LYS A 204 0.22 11.18 -7.99
CA LYS A 204 -0.80 12.23 -7.95
C LYS A 204 -0.89 13.06 -9.24
N SER A 205 -0.69 12.41 -10.39
CA SER A 205 -0.74 13.03 -11.71
C SER A 205 -2.06 12.74 -12.42
N ALA A 206 -2.98 13.70 -12.35
CA ALA A 206 -4.25 13.66 -13.07
C ALA A 206 -4.06 13.49 -14.59
N ALA A 207 -3.02 14.09 -15.17
CA ALA A 207 -2.72 13.97 -16.59
C ALA A 207 -2.30 12.55 -16.98
N ALA A 208 -1.48 11.89 -16.15
CA ALA A 208 -1.09 10.50 -16.38
C ALA A 208 -2.30 9.55 -16.22
N LEU A 209 -3.15 9.77 -15.20
CA LEU A 209 -4.39 9.01 -15.03
C LEU A 209 -5.32 9.16 -16.23
N GLN A 210 -5.59 10.40 -16.68
CA GLN A 210 -6.43 10.66 -17.84
C GLN A 210 -5.87 10.00 -19.11
N THR A 211 -4.56 10.13 -19.35
CA THR A 211 -3.91 9.52 -20.51
C THR A 211 -4.03 8.01 -20.47
N ALA A 212 -3.76 7.40 -19.31
CA ALA A 212 -3.84 5.95 -19.15
C ALA A 212 -5.26 5.42 -19.38
N ILE A 213 -6.26 6.10 -18.83
CA ILE A 213 -7.67 5.71 -18.98
C ILE A 213 -8.13 5.92 -20.42
N PHE A 214 -7.99 7.12 -20.98
CA PHE A 214 -8.55 7.41 -22.30
C PHE A 214 -7.84 6.68 -23.42
N ASN A 215 -6.50 6.67 -23.42
CA ASN A 215 -5.75 6.02 -24.49
C ASN A 215 -5.74 4.50 -24.31
N GLY A 216 -5.61 4.01 -23.08
CA GLY A 216 -5.63 2.58 -22.80
C GLY A 216 -6.98 1.96 -23.15
N GLN A 217 -8.07 2.58 -22.71
CA GLN A 217 -9.41 2.10 -23.04
C GLN A 217 -9.89 2.47 -24.46
N GLN A 218 -9.08 3.22 -25.22
CA GLN A 218 -9.41 3.72 -26.56
C GLN A 218 -10.73 4.50 -26.59
N ILE A 219 -10.94 5.35 -25.58
CA ILE A 219 -12.14 6.18 -25.45
C ILE A 219 -12.02 7.35 -26.42
N ASP A 220 -12.90 7.38 -27.42
CA ASP A 220 -13.07 8.56 -28.28
C ASP A 220 -13.91 9.62 -27.57
N VAL A 221 -13.26 10.52 -26.83
CA VAL A 221 -13.91 11.61 -26.10
C VAL A 221 -14.76 12.51 -27.01
N ALA A 222 -14.43 12.65 -28.30
CA ALA A 222 -15.20 13.47 -29.23
C ALA A 222 -16.55 12.83 -29.55
N SER A 223 -16.61 11.50 -29.68
CA SER A 223 -17.87 10.77 -29.90
C SER A 223 -18.86 10.94 -28.73
N TYR A 224 -18.37 10.99 -27.49
CA TYR A 224 -19.23 11.13 -26.30
C TYR A 224 -19.82 12.53 -26.15
N LYS A 225 -19.11 13.59 -26.56
CA LYS A 225 -19.65 14.96 -26.50
C LYS A 225 -20.89 15.15 -27.36
N ASN A 226 -21.04 14.35 -28.40
CA ASN A 226 -22.17 14.41 -29.33
C ASN A 226 -23.37 13.56 -28.88
N GLY A 227 -23.21 12.69 -27.88
CA GLY A 227 -24.23 11.75 -27.38
C GLY A 227 -24.74 12.03 -25.97
N LEU A 228 -24.36 13.15 -25.35
CA LEU A 228 -24.78 13.51 -24.00
C LEU A 228 -26.30 13.76 -23.94
N ALA A 229 -26.93 13.21 -22.90
CA ALA A 229 -28.33 13.45 -22.54
C ALA A 229 -28.71 14.93 -22.73
N THR A 230 -29.58 15.17 -23.71
CA THR A 230 -29.94 16.52 -24.18
C THR A 230 -30.89 17.26 -23.24
N SER A 231 -31.51 16.56 -22.28
CA SER A 231 -32.41 17.13 -21.28
C SER A 231 -31.83 17.08 -19.87
N GLU A 232 -32.14 18.08 -19.04
CA GLU A 232 -31.73 18.14 -17.63
C GLU A 232 -32.30 16.96 -16.82
N GLN A 233 -33.47 16.45 -17.21
CA GLN A 233 -34.13 15.32 -16.56
C GLN A 233 -33.39 14.01 -16.83
N ASP A 234 -32.99 13.75 -18.07
CA ASP A 234 -32.21 12.55 -18.42
C ASP A 234 -30.87 12.53 -17.65
N GLN A 235 -30.25 13.68 -17.41
CA GLN A 235 -29.04 13.77 -16.60
C GLN A 235 -29.28 13.45 -15.12
N LYS A 236 -30.42 13.86 -14.56
CA LYS A 236 -30.81 13.54 -13.18
C LYS A 236 -31.08 12.04 -13.02
N ASP A 237 -31.85 11.47 -13.95
CA ASP A 237 -32.20 10.04 -13.93
C ASP A 237 -30.95 9.15 -14.08
N LEU A 238 -29.99 9.54 -14.93
CA LEU A 238 -28.70 8.84 -15.08
C LEU A 238 -27.86 8.89 -13.80
N LYS A 239 -27.79 10.05 -13.13
CA LYS A 239 -27.08 10.18 -11.85
C LYS A 239 -27.73 9.32 -10.76
N GLU A 240 -29.05 9.31 -10.69
CA GLU A 240 -29.78 8.48 -9.72
C GLU A 240 -29.56 6.99 -10.00
N PHE A 241 -29.62 6.57 -11.27
CA PHE A 241 -29.33 5.20 -11.66
C PHE A 241 -27.88 4.79 -11.31
N PHE A 242 -26.90 5.66 -11.58
CA PHE A 242 -25.51 5.41 -11.21
C PHE A 242 -25.34 5.26 -9.70
N LYS A 243 -25.97 6.13 -8.90
CA LYS A 243 -25.94 6.05 -7.43
C LYS A 243 -26.53 4.72 -6.94
N LEU A 244 -27.68 4.32 -7.47
CA LEU A 244 -28.30 3.03 -7.15
C LEU A 244 -27.42 1.84 -7.54
N LEU A 245 -26.76 1.90 -8.69
CA LEU A 245 -25.79 0.89 -9.12
C LEU A 245 -24.59 0.81 -8.18
N TYR A 246 -24.03 1.95 -7.79
CA TYR A 246 -22.91 2.03 -6.85
C TYR A 246 -23.30 1.46 -5.48
N ASP A 247 -24.38 1.93 -4.88
CA ASP A 247 -24.86 1.43 -3.58
C ASP A 247 -25.20 -0.07 -3.61
N SER A 248 -25.73 -0.55 -4.75
CA SER A 248 -25.98 -1.98 -4.96
C SER A 248 -24.69 -2.81 -4.97
N LYS A 249 -23.58 -2.29 -5.48
CA LYS A 249 -22.36 -3.05 -5.78
C LYS A 249 -21.23 -2.82 -4.78
N ALA A 250 -20.92 -1.56 -4.46
CA ALA A 250 -19.90 -1.18 -3.49
C ALA A 250 -20.38 -1.40 -2.03
N HIS A 251 -21.60 -0.96 -1.70
CA HIS A 251 -22.15 -1.07 -0.34
C HIS A 251 -23.01 -2.32 -0.11
N GLY A 252 -23.19 -3.15 -1.14
CA GLY A 252 -23.98 -4.38 -1.05
C GLY A 252 -25.46 -4.19 -0.70
N ASN A 253 -26.00 -2.97 -0.82
CA ASN A 253 -27.34 -2.60 -0.34
C ASN A 253 -28.44 -3.40 -1.05
N VAL A 254 -29.22 -4.19 -0.30
CA VAL A 254 -30.23 -5.12 -0.83
C VAL A 254 -31.38 -4.40 -1.53
N GLN A 255 -31.84 -3.26 -0.99
CA GLN A 255 -32.91 -2.48 -1.62
C GLN A 255 -32.46 -1.93 -2.97
N SER A 256 -31.22 -1.44 -3.06
CA SER A 256 -30.62 -0.94 -4.30
C SER A 256 -30.43 -2.07 -5.32
N LYS A 257 -30.02 -3.27 -4.89
CA LYS A 257 -29.96 -4.47 -5.75
C LYS A 257 -31.32 -4.78 -6.39
N ILE A 258 -32.40 -4.76 -5.61
CA ILE A 258 -33.76 -5.01 -6.11
C ILE A 258 -34.19 -3.91 -7.09
N LYS A 259 -33.97 -2.63 -6.76
CA LYS A 259 -34.30 -1.50 -7.63
C LYS A 259 -33.56 -1.57 -8.97
N VAL A 260 -32.27 -1.89 -8.94
CA VAL A 260 -31.46 -2.08 -10.16
C VAL A 260 -32.01 -3.24 -10.99
N ALA A 261 -32.34 -4.38 -10.37
CA ALA A 261 -32.88 -5.54 -11.08
C ALA A 261 -34.21 -5.22 -11.80
N ILE A 262 -35.13 -4.54 -11.11
CA ILE A 262 -36.42 -4.10 -11.69
C ILE A 262 -36.18 -3.11 -12.84
N ALA A 263 -35.31 -2.11 -12.64
CA ALA A 263 -34.99 -1.13 -13.68
C ALA A 263 -34.41 -1.79 -14.93
N MET A 264 -33.46 -2.71 -14.76
CA MET A 264 -32.85 -3.46 -15.86
C MET A 264 -33.85 -4.36 -16.59
N GLN A 265 -34.86 -4.91 -15.90
CA GLN A 265 -35.92 -5.72 -16.53
C GLN A 265 -36.89 -4.86 -17.34
N MET A 266 -37.31 -3.71 -16.80
CA MET A 266 -38.31 -2.84 -17.43
C MET A 266 -37.74 -1.98 -18.56
N TYR A 267 -36.47 -1.57 -18.45
CA TYR A 267 -35.83 -0.61 -19.35
C TYR A 267 -34.56 -1.17 -20.01
N ALA A 268 -34.48 -2.49 -20.19
CA ALA A 268 -33.31 -3.20 -20.72
C ALA A 268 -32.72 -2.56 -22.00
N ALA A 269 -33.58 -2.17 -22.95
CA ALA A 269 -33.13 -1.58 -24.22
C ALA A 269 -32.40 -0.24 -24.05
N LYS A 270 -32.82 0.59 -23.08
CA LYS A 270 -32.17 1.87 -22.77
C LYS A 270 -30.97 1.68 -21.84
N LEU A 271 -31.10 0.82 -20.81
CA LEU A 271 -30.11 0.68 -19.75
C LEU A 271 -28.97 -0.28 -20.05
N ASN A 272 -29.13 -1.26 -20.96
CA ASN A 272 -28.06 -2.20 -21.27
C ASN A 272 -26.82 -1.53 -21.88
N PRO A 273 -26.92 -0.61 -22.87
CA PRO A 273 -25.75 0.09 -23.39
C PRO A 273 -25.06 0.96 -22.32
N ILE A 274 -25.85 1.66 -21.51
CA ILE A 274 -25.35 2.51 -20.41
C ILE A 274 -24.63 1.65 -19.37
N SER A 275 -25.24 0.54 -18.97
CA SER A 275 -24.66 -0.41 -18.01
C SER A 275 -23.38 -1.04 -18.57
N ASN A 276 -23.36 -1.38 -19.86
CA ASN A 276 -22.18 -1.93 -20.53
C ASN A 276 -21.01 -0.95 -20.51
N GLU A 277 -21.27 0.35 -20.71
CA GLU A 277 -20.23 1.36 -20.51
C GLU A 277 -19.82 1.43 -19.05
N ILE A 278 -20.74 1.57 -18.09
CA ILE A 278 -20.40 1.70 -16.67
C ILE A 278 -19.56 0.50 -16.18
N TYR A 279 -20.04 -0.72 -16.41
CA TYR A 279 -19.31 -1.93 -16.03
C TYR A 279 -18.04 -2.06 -16.85
N GLY A 280 -18.02 -1.71 -18.13
CA GLY A 280 -16.81 -1.75 -18.95
C GLY A 280 -15.73 -0.75 -18.51
N ARG A 281 -16.11 0.40 -17.95
CA ARG A 281 -15.18 1.45 -17.52
C ARG A 281 -14.72 1.29 -16.08
N LEU A 282 -15.53 0.68 -15.21
CA LEU A 282 -15.27 0.56 -13.78
C LEU A 282 -15.43 -0.90 -13.31
N PRO A 283 -14.53 -1.43 -12.46
CA PRO A 283 -14.59 -2.81 -11.98
C PRO A 283 -15.70 -3.07 -10.93
N LEU A 284 -16.88 -2.44 -11.08
CA LEU A 284 -17.97 -2.48 -10.09
C LEU A 284 -18.48 -3.88 -9.77
N GLN A 285 -18.33 -4.83 -10.69
CA GLN A 285 -18.77 -6.22 -10.48
C GLN A 285 -17.97 -6.94 -9.38
N GLN A 286 -16.70 -6.55 -9.16
CA GLN A 286 -15.81 -7.16 -8.16
C GLN A 286 -15.60 -6.27 -6.92
N MET A 287 -16.29 -5.12 -6.83
CA MET A 287 -16.12 -4.20 -5.70
C MET A 287 -16.58 -4.77 -4.36
N GLY A 288 -17.44 -5.80 -4.34
CA GLY A 288 -17.93 -6.43 -3.11
C GLY A 288 -16.93 -7.35 -2.39
N ASP A 289 -15.77 -7.67 -2.98
CA ASP A 289 -14.94 -8.80 -2.52
C ASP A 289 -13.73 -8.41 -1.63
N ALA A 290 -13.05 -7.31 -1.89
CA ALA A 290 -11.91 -6.78 -1.12
C ALA A 290 -11.41 -5.48 -1.78
N SER A 291 -11.68 -5.31 -3.09
CA SER A 291 -11.41 -4.07 -3.84
C SER A 291 -11.91 -2.82 -3.14
N ALA A 292 -13.17 -2.77 -2.68
CA ALA A 292 -13.69 -1.56 -2.09
C ALA A 292 -12.84 -1.10 -0.89
N ILE A 293 -12.40 -2.04 -0.04
CA ILE A 293 -11.57 -1.75 1.13
C ILE A 293 -10.18 -1.27 0.70
N GLU A 294 -9.57 -1.90 -0.31
CA GLU A 294 -8.26 -1.50 -0.84
C GLU A 294 -8.29 -0.11 -1.48
N TRP A 295 -9.37 0.22 -2.21
CA TRP A 295 -9.57 1.54 -2.81
C TRP A 295 -9.92 2.61 -1.76
N GLU A 296 -10.72 2.26 -0.75
CA GLU A 296 -11.03 3.12 0.41
C GLU A 296 -9.74 3.49 1.15
N HIS A 297 -8.85 2.52 1.35
CA HIS A 297 -7.54 2.77 1.93
C HIS A 297 -6.77 3.85 1.17
N ILE A 298 -6.73 3.77 -0.18
CA ILE A 298 -6.04 4.78 -1.00
C ILE A 298 -6.71 6.15 -0.90
N SER A 299 -8.05 6.22 -0.90
CA SER A 299 -8.79 7.50 -0.87
C SER A 299 -8.77 8.19 0.49
N ASP A 300 -8.78 7.44 1.59
CA ASP A 300 -8.73 7.99 2.96
C ASP A 300 -7.45 8.81 3.19
N TYR A 301 -6.36 8.44 2.50
CA TYR A 301 -5.09 9.17 2.57
C TYR A 301 -5.08 10.50 1.81
N ASP A 302 -6.05 10.74 0.93
CA ASP A 302 -6.15 12.00 0.18
C ASP A 302 -7.08 13.02 0.86
N GLU A 303 -8.00 12.59 1.76
CA GLU A 303 -8.97 13.48 2.43
C GLU A 303 -8.60 13.87 3.89
N GLY A 304 -7.57 13.26 4.49
CA GLY A 304 -7.23 13.42 5.92
C GLY A 304 -5.93 14.17 6.22
N PHE A 305 -5.79 15.42 5.76
CA PHE A 305 -4.73 16.31 6.25
C PHE A 305 -5.20 17.03 7.54
N ASP A 306 -5.12 16.34 8.69
CA ASP A 306 -5.05 17.01 9.99
C ASP A 306 -3.73 16.65 10.68
N GLN A 307 -2.95 17.69 10.96
CA GLN A 307 -1.58 17.65 11.43
C GLN A 307 -1.54 17.23 12.90
N ASN A 308 -1.20 15.97 13.18
CA ASN A 308 -0.76 15.58 14.53
C ASN A 308 0.18 14.37 14.46
N ASP A 309 1.41 14.63 14.03
CA ASP A 309 2.45 13.63 13.99
C ASP A 309 2.97 13.31 15.40
N ARG A 310 2.59 12.14 15.93
CA ARG A 310 3.28 11.50 17.06
C ARG A 310 4.29 10.49 16.53
N TRP A 311 5.56 10.90 16.51
CA TRP A 311 6.67 10.08 16.03
C TRP A 311 7.20 9.15 17.13
N PHE A 312 7.37 7.86 16.79
CA PHE A 312 8.24 6.94 17.52
C PHE A 312 9.50 6.68 16.69
N VAL A 313 10.69 6.91 17.28
CA VAL A 313 11.98 6.54 16.68
C VAL A 313 12.60 5.46 17.56
N GLU A 314 12.78 4.26 17.01
CA GLU A 314 13.52 3.18 17.67
C GLU A 314 14.95 3.12 17.13
N LEU A 315 15.90 3.66 17.90
CA LEU A 315 17.33 3.53 17.59
C LEU A 315 17.88 2.28 18.29
N ARG A 316 18.18 1.23 17.51
CA ARG A 316 18.84 0.03 18.03
C ARG A 316 20.35 0.10 17.79
N LYS A 317 21.14 -0.09 18.84
CA LYS A 317 22.45 -0.75 18.70
C LYS A 317 22.22 -2.25 18.67
N CYS A 318 22.20 -2.85 17.48
CA CYS A 318 22.23 -4.31 17.39
C CYS A 318 23.68 -4.81 17.59
N PRO A 319 23.91 -5.88 18.39
CA PRO A 319 25.17 -6.60 18.41
C PRO A 319 25.54 -7.09 17.00
N ARG A 320 26.85 -7.22 16.73
CA ARG A 320 27.42 -7.49 15.39
C ARG A 320 26.94 -8.79 14.71
N ASP A 321 26.28 -9.70 15.44
CA ASP A 321 26.11 -11.10 15.02
C ASP A 321 24.64 -11.56 14.87
N VAL A 322 23.68 -10.66 14.71
CA VAL A 322 22.28 -11.04 14.41
C VAL A 322 22.05 -11.14 12.90
N PRO A 323 21.64 -12.30 12.35
CA PRO A 323 21.33 -12.42 10.92
C PRO A 323 20.17 -11.48 10.53
N ASP A 324 20.38 -10.64 9.51
CA ASP A 324 19.41 -9.67 9.01
C ASP A 324 18.19 -10.41 8.41
N GLU A 325 16.99 -10.09 8.91
CA GLU A 325 15.71 -10.52 8.31
C GLU A 325 15.47 -9.89 6.92
N PHE A 326 16.27 -8.88 6.58
CA PHE A 326 16.27 -8.15 5.31
C PHE A 326 16.61 -9.03 4.09
N ASP A 327 17.34 -10.14 4.29
CA ASP A 327 17.79 -11.03 3.20
C ASP A 327 16.76 -12.13 2.82
N ARG A 328 15.67 -12.30 3.60
CA ARG A 328 14.77 -13.45 3.41
C ARG A 328 13.66 -13.26 2.36
N ASN A 329 13.35 -12.03 1.95
CA ASN A 329 12.25 -11.76 0.99
C ASN A 329 12.69 -11.68 -0.49
N ASN A 330 13.87 -12.18 -0.84
CA ASN A 330 14.39 -12.18 -2.22
C ASN A 330 14.26 -13.54 -2.94
N ARG A 331 13.36 -14.41 -2.47
CA ARG A 331 12.97 -15.65 -3.18
C ARG A 331 11.44 -15.84 -3.12
N SER A 332 10.72 -15.13 -3.97
CA SER A 332 9.49 -15.57 -4.65
C SER A 332 9.23 -14.60 -5.78
#